data_AF-A0A178M4U5-F1
#
_entry.id   AF-A0A178M4U5-F1
#
_cell.length_a   1.000
_cell.length_b   1.000
_cell.length_c   1.000
_cell.angle_alpha   90.00
_cell.angle_beta   90.00
_cell.angle_gamma   90.00
#
_symmetry.space_group_name_H-M   'P 1'
#
loop_
_entity.id
_entity.type
_entity.pdbx_description
1 polymer ?
#
loop_
_entity_poly.entity_id
_entity_poly.type
_entity_poly.pdbx_seq_one_letter_code
_entity_poly.pdbx_strand_id
1 'polypeptide(L)'
;MGTPVCAPILPTADPIETVRTLLRHDIAAILHKNLPALKLVAEDKVYDKVMDDPILLDQGFRLLRTKPELFKEVVRTRERTLPSSDTDPLWCGRTLADAVALVVRACARRYFRRRLKAPKLTLAPAKPPLLFQIGLALGLVDPPRQPKRKAQPTPGEKLYLAIRDFLLYDWQVPLIPAYVALSPATVVGLGPRILEFRDPLKLQLLADENIGHALVEGKTPLLLSDAGKMINSDNIDAEMLWSVCQKMRLGALFPNFNATEMRKAVAMIAATSPVALKAFLPVLGDDIRKFTLYLFTTYACFGPTRYRQVLGAHAQGWVIEAMAKRAKREPALSGTHEEMKATIETWLNSAVAALDQSDKDRAEAYQSLDRVK
;
A
#
# COMPACT_ATOMS: atom_id res chain seq x y z
N MET A 1 -3.42 -24.71 65.84
CA MET A 1 -4.01 -23.43 65.36
C MET A 1 -3.53 -23.22 63.94
N GLY A 2 -4.35 -23.58 62.94
CA GLY A 2 -4.03 -23.37 61.54
C GLY A 2 -4.79 -22.14 61.04
N THR A 3 -4.07 -21.14 60.55
CA THR A 3 -4.65 -19.95 59.91
C THR A 3 -5.22 -20.32 58.54
N PRO A 4 -6.47 -19.98 58.20
CA PRO A 4 -7.00 -20.21 56.87
C PRO A 4 -6.35 -19.23 55.89
N VAL A 5 -5.76 -19.77 54.83
CA VAL A 5 -5.25 -19.02 53.68
C VAL A 5 -6.46 -18.48 52.92
N CYS A 6 -6.64 -17.16 52.95
CA CYS A 6 -7.65 -16.48 52.17
C CYS A 6 -7.21 -16.50 50.70
N ALA A 7 -7.84 -17.35 49.88
CA ALA A 7 -7.65 -17.33 48.44
C ALA A 7 -8.12 -15.99 47.86
N PRO A 8 -7.37 -15.33 46.97
CA PRO A 8 -7.85 -14.13 46.31
C PRO A 8 -8.97 -14.51 45.34
N ILE A 9 -10.17 -14.02 45.62
CA ILE A 9 -11.31 -14.05 44.71
C ILE A 9 -10.95 -13.09 43.56
N LEU A 10 -10.40 -13.61 42.46
CA LEU A 10 -10.33 -12.89 41.20
C LEU A 10 -11.76 -12.74 40.68
N PRO A 11 -12.26 -11.52 40.41
CA PRO A 11 -13.54 -11.35 39.75
C PRO A 11 -13.45 -11.98 38.36
N THR A 12 -14.37 -12.89 38.05
CA THR A 12 -14.56 -13.46 36.71
C THR A 12 -15.19 -12.40 35.79
N ALA A 13 -14.50 -11.28 35.56
CA ALA A 13 -14.83 -10.41 34.45
C ALA A 13 -14.50 -11.18 33.16
N ASP A 14 -15.41 -11.20 32.19
CA ASP A 14 -15.14 -11.80 30.89
C ASP A 14 -13.86 -11.12 30.34
N PRO A 15 -12.76 -11.87 30.15
CA PRO A 15 -11.50 -11.29 29.69
C PRO A 15 -11.68 -10.60 28.33
N ILE A 16 -12.67 -11.00 27.55
CA ILE A 16 -13.00 -10.38 26.26
C ILE A 16 -13.64 -9.00 26.47
N GLU A 17 -14.54 -8.85 27.45
CA GLU A 17 -15.14 -7.55 27.78
C GLU A 17 -14.13 -6.59 28.40
N THR A 18 -13.25 -7.09 29.26
CA THR A 18 -12.17 -6.29 29.85
C THR A 18 -11.24 -5.75 28.77
N VAL A 19 -10.79 -6.60 27.84
CA VAL A 19 -9.97 -6.18 26.70
C VAL A 19 -10.73 -5.21 25.79
N ARG A 20 -12.02 -5.46 25.50
CA ARG A 20 -12.83 -4.53 24.70
C ARG A 20 -12.96 -3.16 25.37
N THR A 21 -13.08 -3.11 26.68
CA THR A 21 -13.23 -1.86 27.44
C THR A 21 -11.92 -1.08 27.45
N LEU A 22 -10.78 -1.74 27.71
CA LEU A 22 -9.45 -1.12 27.65
C LEU A 22 -9.11 -0.60 26.26
N LEU A 23 -9.37 -1.38 25.19
CA LEU A 23 -9.12 -0.95 23.81
C LEU A 23 -10.05 0.20 23.39
N ARG A 24 -11.30 0.23 23.88
CA ARG A 24 -12.28 1.28 23.52
C ARG A 24 -12.15 2.55 24.33
N HIS A 25 -11.47 2.55 25.47
CA HIS A 25 -11.27 3.74 26.28
C HIS A 25 -9.83 4.25 26.19
N ASP A 26 -8.85 3.50 26.68
CA ASP A 26 -7.48 4.02 26.82
C ASP A 26 -6.83 4.31 25.46
N ILE A 27 -6.93 3.37 24.52
CA ILE A 27 -6.40 3.57 23.16
C ILE A 27 -7.21 4.66 22.44
N ALA A 28 -8.53 4.67 22.57
CA ALA A 28 -9.38 5.67 21.93
C ALA A 28 -9.03 7.09 22.40
N ALA A 29 -8.81 7.30 23.70
CA ALA A 29 -8.41 8.57 24.28
C ALA A 29 -7.03 9.03 23.76
N ILE A 30 -6.05 8.12 23.70
CA ILE A 30 -4.72 8.41 23.14
C ILE A 30 -4.83 8.84 21.67
N LEU A 31 -5.58 8.10 20.85
CA LEU A 31 -5.75 8.40 19.43
C LEU A 31 -6.50 9.72 19.23
N HIS A 32 -7.60 9.94 19.95
CA HIS A 32 -8.40 11.17 19.87
C HIS A 32 -7.57 12.43 20.18
N LYS A 33 -6.73 12.37 21.21
CA LYS A 33 -5.87 13.49 21.63
C LYS A 33 -4.75 13.80 20.62
N ASN A 34 -4.25 12.80 19.90
CA ASN A 34 -3.03 12.93 19.09
C ASN A 34 -3.27 12.94 17.57
N LEU A 35 -4.42 12.47 17.09
CA LEU A 35 -4.75 12.46 15.65
C LEU A 35 -5.74 13.60 15.33
N PRO A 36 -5.32 14.62 14.55
CA PRO A 36 -6.18 15.76 14.22
C PRO A 36 -7.50 15.37 13.54
N ALA A 37 -7.48 14.31 12.74
CA ALA A 37 -8.65 13.81 12.01
C ALA A 37 -9.77 13.28 12.93
N LEU A 38 -9.47 13.00 14.20
CA LEU A 38 -10.42 12.45 15.17
C LEU A 38 -11.08 13.51 16.06
N LYS A 39 -10.64 14.77 16.04
CA LYS A 39 -11.13 15.82 16.96
C LYS A 39 -12.65 16.07 16.92
N LEU A 40 -13.29 15.75 15.79
CA LEU A 40 -14.75 15.91 15.60
C LEU A 40 -15.53 14.62 15.87
N VAL A 41 -14.85 13.53 16.18
CA VAL A 41 -15.46 12.21 16.42
C VAL A 41 -15.70 12.08 17.92
N ALA A 42 -16.93 11.75 18.32
CA ALA A 42 -17.24 11.47 19.72
C ALA A 42 -16.33 10.34 20.25
N GLU A 43 -15.82 10.49 21.47
CA GLU A 43 -14.77 9.63 22.05
C GLU A 43 -15.16 8.14 22.07
N ASP A 44 -16.43 7.85 22.35
CA ASP A 44 -17.03 6.50 22.33
C ASP A 44 -17.00 5.84 20.93
N LYS A 45 -16.94 6.64 19.87
CA LYS A 45 -16.92 6.18 18.47
C LYS A 45 -15.53 6.18 17.85
N VAL A 46 -14.52 6.72 18.54
CA VAL A 46 -13.16 6.85 18.01
C VAL A 46 -12.59 5.50 17.61
N TYR A 47 -12.64 4.51 18.51
CA TYR A 47 -12.11 3.17 18.22
C TYR A 47 -12.77 2.55 16.98
N ASP A 48 -14.11 2.58 16.92
CA ASP A 48 -14.83 1.98 15.80
C ASP A 48 -14.57 2.76 14.49
N LYS A 49 -14.44 4.08 14.54
CA LYS A 49 -14.07 4.91 13.39
C LYS A 49 -12.68 4.59 12.87
N VAL A 50 -11.69 4.40 13.75
CA VAL A 50 -10.31 4.03 13.38
C VAL A 50 -10.27 2.62 12.77
N MET A 51 -10.93 1.65 13.40
CA MET A 51 -10.98 0.26 12.90
C MET A 51 -11.74 0.11 11.57
N ASP A 52 -12.58 1.08 11.25
CA ASP A 52 -13.34 1.14 10.00
C ASP A 52 -12.62 1.89 8.88
N ASP A 53 -11.50 2.56 9.16
CA ASP A 53 -10.75 3.37 8.20
C ASP A 53 -9.26 3.01 8.21
N PRO A 54 -8.77 2.29 7.19
CA PRO A 54 -7.37 1.91 7.11
C PRO A 54 -6.40 3.11 7.18
N ILE A 55 -6.78 4.30 6.71
CA ILE A 55 -5.91 5.48 6.75
C ILE A 55 -5.72 5.94 8.21
N LEU A 56 -6.81 5.99 8.98
CA LEU A 56 -6.75 6.35 10.40
C LEU A 56 -6.00 5.30 11.22
N LEU A 57 -6.17 4.02 10.87
CA LEU A 57 -5.44 2.94 11.53
C LEU A 57 -3.93 3.01 11.23
N ASP A 58 -3.52 3.29 9.99
CA ASP A 58 -2.11 3.49 9.63
C ASP A 58 -1.50 4.65 10.45
N GLN A 59 -2.22 5.77 10.57
CA GLN A 59 -1.81 6.89 11.42
C GLN A 59 -1.68 6.48 12.90
N GLY A 60 -2.59 5.64 13.40
CA GLY A 60 -2.52 5.06 14.73
C GLY A 60 -1.26 4.21 14.95
N PHE A 61 -0.93 3.33 13.99
CA PHE A 61 0.32 2.56 14.06
C PHE A 61 1.56 3.45 13.97
N ARG A 62 1.58 4.45 13.09
CA ARG A 62 2.69 5.43 13.04
C ARG A 62 2.87 6.15 14.37
N LEU A 63 1.78 6.52 15.05
CA LEU A 63 1.84 7.12 16.37
C LEU A 63 2.43 6.15 17.41
N LEU A 64 2.02 4.88 17.41
CA LEU A 64 2.59 3.85 18.26
C LEU A 64 4.11 3.68 18.05
N ARG A 65 4.56 3.67 16.79
CA ARG A 65 5.99 3.53 16.45
C ARG A 65 6.82 4.76 16.80
N THR A 66 6.27 5.95 16.60
CA THR A 66 7.00 7.22 16.83
C THR A 66 6.95 7.70 18.27
N LYS A 67 5.89 7.37 19.02
CA LYS A 67 5.68 7.77 20.42
C LYS A 67 5.17 6.59 21.26
N PRO A 68 5.96 5.51 21.42
CA PRO A 68 5.55 4.32 22.17
C PRO A 68 5.19 4.61 23.63
N GLU A 69 5.81 5.64 24.22
CA GLU A 69 5.55 6.12 25.60
C GLU A 69 4.09 6.49 25.86
N LEU A 70 3.34 6.90 24.83
CA LEU A 70 1.91 7.20 24.97
C LEU A 70 1.09 5.94 25.27
N PHE A 71 1.58 4.78 24.83
CA PHE A 71 0.89 3.49 24.93
C PHE A 71 1.41 2.64 26.10
N LYS A 72 2.31 3.17 26.93
CA LYS A 72 2.96 2.42 28.01
C LYS A 72 2.00 1.82 29.03
N GLU A 73 0.79 2.34 29.18
CA GLU A 73 -0.23 1.80 30.09
C GLU A 73 -0.89 0.54 29.52
N VAL A 74 -0.94 0.43 28.19
CA VAL A 74 -1.68 -0.61 27.46
C VAL A 74 -0.75 -1.68 26.88
N VAL A 75 0.39 -1.27 26.32
CA VAL A 75 1.36 -2.13 25.64
C VAL A 75 2.57 -2.32 26.56
N ARG A 76 2.55 -3.40 27.35
CA ARG A 76 3.57 -3.72 28.35
C ARG A 76 4.09 -5.14 28.20
N THR A 77 5.38 -5.33 28.45
CA THR A 77 6.02 -6.64 28.63
C THR A 77 5.62 -7.26 29.97
N ARG A 78 6.07 -8.51 30.23
CA ARG A 78 5.89 -9.16 31.54
C ARG A 78 6.58 -8.40 32.67
N GLU A 79 7.69 -7.75 32.35
CA GLU A 79 8.51 -6.92 33.24
C GLU A 79 7.92 -5.51 33.43
N ARG A 80 6.73 -5.23 32.87
CA ARG A 80 6.03 -3.95 32.90
C ARG A 80 6.80 -2.80 32.24
N THR A 81 7.65 -3.11 31.28
CA THR A 81 8.38 -2.16 30.44
C THR A 81 7.75 -2.09 29.05
N LEU A 82 8.17 -1.10 28.25
CA LEU A 82 7.80 -1.05 26.83
C LEU A 82 8.53 -2.14 26.05
N PRO A 83 7.87 -2.79 25.07
CA PRO A 83 8.55 -3.71 24.16
C PRO A 83 9.57 -2.95 23.31
N SER A 84 10.76 -3.55 23.15
CA SER A 84 11.85 -3.05 22.30
C SER A 84 11.76 -3.59 20.87
N SER A 85 11.11 -4.74 20.68
CA SER A 85 10.91 -5.42 19.40
C SER A 85 9.50 -5.99 19.26
N ASP A 86 9.08 -6.23 18.02
CA ASP A 86 7.79 -6.88 17.70
C ASP A 86 7.72 -8.33 18.19
N THR A 87 8.87 -8.94 18.43
CA THR A 87 8.99 -10.31 18.96
C THR A 87 8.81 -10.39 20.47
N ASP A 88 8.78 -9.25 21.17
CA ASP A 88 8.78 -9.24 22.62
C ASP A 88 7.42 -9.70 23.16
N PRO A 89 7.41 -10.61 24.16
CA PRO A 89 6.18 -11.06 24.77
C PRO A 89 5.57 -9.94 25.61
N LEU A 90 4.33 -9.61 25.29
CA LEU A 90 3.49 -8.74 26.10
C LEU A 90 3.06 -9.45 27.38
N TRP A 91 2.52 -8.70 28.33
CA TRP A 91 2.04 -9.21 29.61
C TRP A 91 1.02 -10.35 29.45
N CYS A 92 0.21 -10.33 28.38
CA CYS A 92 -0.75 -11.39 28.04
C CYS A 92 -0.12 -12.67 27.45
N GLY A 93 1.20 -12.73 27.30
CA GLY A 93 1.94 -13.87 26.76
C GLY A 93 1.95 -13.98 25.23
N ARG A 94 1.32 -13.03 24.52
CA ARG A 94 1.40 -12.87 23.05
C ARG A 94 2.47 -11.87 22.70
N THR A 95 3.05 -11.98 21.51
CA THR A 95 4.03 -10.99 21.03
C THR A 95 3.34 -9.69 20.57
N LEU A 96 4.08 -8.60 20.48
CA LEU A 96 3.57 -7.37 19.87
C LEU A 96 3.17 -7.61 18.39
N ALA A 97 3.93 -8.42 17.65
CA ALA A 97 3.59 -8.84 16.29
C ALA A 97 2.22 -9.53 16.21
N ASP A 98 1.91 -10.44 17.15
CA ASP A 98 0.61 -11.11 17.21
C ASP A 98 -0.54 -10.12 17.42
N ALA A 99 -0.33 -9.12 18.29
CA ALA A 99 -1.31 -8.07 18.56
C ALA A 99 -1.53 -7.18 17.33
N VAL A 100 -0.45 -6.77 16.65
CA VAL A 100 -0.51 -6.02 15.38
C VAL A 100 -1.29 -6.81 14.33
N ALA A 101 -0.92 -8.08 14.10
CA ALA A 101 -1.59 -8.94 13.14
C ALA A 101 -3.10 -9.07 13.42
N LEU A 102 -3.50 -9.20 14.70
CA LEU A 102 -4.91 -9.25 15.09
C LEU A 102 -5.67 -7.97 14.74
N VAL A 103 -5.08 -6.80 14.99
CA VAL A 103 -5.68 -5.50 14.68
C VAL A 103 -5.80 -5.31 13.18
N VAL A 104 -4.75 -5.61 12.41
CA VAL A 104 -4.75 -5.55 10.94
C VAL A 104 -5.82 -6.47 10.35
N ARG A 105 -5.90 -7.72 10.80
CA ARG A 105 -6.93 -8.69 10.39
C ARG A 105 -8.34 -8.19 10.72
N ALA A 106 -8.55 -7.63 11.91
CA ALA A 106 -9.85 -7.10 12.31
C ALA A 106 -10.28 -5.92 11.43
N CYS A 107 -9.37 -4.98 11.14
CA CYS A 107 -9.61 -3.88 10.22
C CYS A 107 -9.92 -4.37 8.80
N ALA A 108 -9.10 -5.27 8.25
CA ALA A 108 -9.32 -5.82 6.91
C ALA A 108 -10.66 -6.55 6.81
N ARG A 109 -11.02 -7.36 7.81
CA ARG A 109 -12.31 -8.06 7.86
C ARG A 109 -13.50 -7.09 7.85
N ARG A 110 -13.45 -6.03 8.65
CA ARG A 110 -14.48 -4.98 8.68
C ARG A 110 -14.57 -4.28 7.32
N TYR A 111 -13.43 -3.89 6.77
CA TYR A 111 -13.34 -3.21 5.48
C TYR A 111 -13.91 -4.06 4.33
N PHE A 112 -13.50 -5.32 4.21
CA PHE A 112 -13.95 -6.24 3.16
C PHE A 112 -15.45 -6.52 3.25
N ARG A 113 -15.99 -6.78 4.45
CA ARG A 113 -17.44 -6.97 4.63
C ARG A 113 -18.25 -5.76 4.22
N ARG A 114 -17.75 -4.55 4.49
CA ARG A 114 -18.42 -3.29 4.15
C ARG A 114 -18.38 -3.01 2.65
N ARG A 115 -17.24 -3.29 1.99
CA ARG A 115 -17.04 -3.01 0.55
C ARG A 115 -17.62 -4.11 -0.35
N LEU A 116 -17.44 -5.38 -0.01
CA LEU A 116 -17.86 -6.54 -0.80
C LEU A 116 -19.16 -7.12 -0.22
N LYS A 117 -20.24 -6.33 -0.29
CA LYS A 117 -21.56 -6.75 0.18
C LYS A 117 -22.07 -7.92 -0.67
N ALA A 118 -22.54 -8.97 -0.02
CA ALA A 118 -23.29 -10.01 -0.72
C ALA A 118 -24.59 -9.40 -1.29
N PRO A 119 -25.01 -9.80 -2.50
CA PRO A 119 -26.36 -9.46 -2.97
C PRO A 119 -27.37 -9.97 -1.93
N LYS A 120 -28.30 -9.11 -1.53
CA LYS A 120 -29.40 -9.49 -0.64
C LYS A 120 -30.29 -10.47 -1.40
N LEU A 121 -30.00 -11.77 -1.28
CA LEU A 121 -30.89 -12.80 -1.77
C LEU A 121 -32.11 -12.84 -0.84
N THR A 122 -33.16 -12.08 -1.19
CA THR A 122 -34.50 -12.30 -0.65
C THR A 122 -35.03 -13.59 -1.26
N LEU A 123 -34.69 -14.73 -0.65
CA LEU A 123 -35.40 -15.97 -0.94
C LEU A 123 -36.81 -15.81 -0.38
N ALA A 124 -37.81 -15.83 -1.27
CA ALA A 124 -39.20 -15.96 -0.85
C ALA A 124 -39.34 -17.24 0.00
N PRO A 125 -40.05 -17.19 1.14
CA PRO A 125 -40.26 -18.38 1.94
C PRO A 125 -40.96 -19.44 1.09
N ALA A 126 -40.43 -20.67 1.10
CA ALA A 126 -41.08 -21.80 0.44
C ALA A 126 -42.49 -21.96 1.04
N LYS A 127 -43.53 -21.86 0.20
CA LYS A 127 -44.91 -22.01 0.67
C LYS A 127 -45.10 -23.45 1.18
N PRO A 128 -45.54 -23.64 2.44
CA PRO A 128 -45.76 -24.98 2.96
C PRO A 128 -46.92 -25.66 2.20
N PRO A 129 -46.88 -27.00 2.03
CA PRO A 129 -47.94 -27.75 1.37
C PRO A 129 -49.29 -27.61 2.10
N LEU A 130 -50.39 -27.74 1.36
CA LEU A 130 -51.74 -27.35 1.81
C LEU A 130 -52.23 -28.13 3.05
N LEU A 131 -51.91 -29.43 3.14
CA LEU A 131 -52.17 -30.26 4.33
C LEU A 131 -51.46 -29.78 5.59
N PHE A 132 -50.25 -29.23 5.42
CA PHE A 132 -49.45 -28.72 6.52
C PHE A 132 -50.03 -27.40 7.07
N GLN A 133 -50.64 -26.58 6.20
CA GLN A 133 -51.36 -25.37 6.60
C GLN A 133 -52.62 -25.69 7.41
N ILE A 134 -53.35 -26.75 7.06
CA ILE A 134 -54.52 -27.22 7.80
C ILE A 134 -54.13 -27.75 9.18
N GLY A 135 -53.07 -28.58 9.26
CA GLY A 135 -52.55 -29.07 10.54
C GLY A 135 -52.05 -27.94 11.46
N LEU A 136 -51.50 -26.87 10.89
CA LEU A 136 -51.11 -25.66 11.62
C LEU A 136 -52.32 -24.88 12.16
N ALA A 137 -53.37 -24.72 11.35
CA ALA A 137 -54.59 -24.00 11.71
C ALA A 137 -55.39 -24.71 12.81
N LEU A 138 -55.29 -26.04 12.89
CA LEU A 138 -55.92 -26.86 13.92
C LEU A 138 -55.03 -27.05 15.17
N GLY A 139 -53.84 -26.47 15.22
CA GLY A 139 -52.92 -26.59 16.37
C GLY A 139 -52.38 -28.01 16.59
N LEU A 140 -52.48 -28.90 15.58
CA LEU A 140 -52.06 -30.29 15.65
C LEU A 140 -50.59 -30.48 15.25
N VAL A 141 -49.97 -29.45 14.66
CA VAL A 141 -48.59 -29.50 14.16
C VAL A 141 -47.87 -28.22 14.54
N ASP A 142 -46.77 -28.34 15.26
CA ASP A 142 -45.89 -27.21 15.55
C ASP A 142 -45.32 -26.61 14.26
N PRO A 143 -45.21 -25.27 14.16
CA PRO A 143 -44.58 -24.65 13.02
C PRO A 143 -43.16 -25.20 12.83
N PRO A 144 -42.78 -25.54 11.59
CA PRO A 144 -41.52 -26.19 11.32
C PRO A 144 -40.44 -25.17 11.69
N ARG A 145 -39.63 -25.52 12.68
CA ARG A 145 -38.47 -24.71 13.08
C ARG A 145 -37.66 -24.47 11.81
N GLN A 146 -37.60 -23.23 11.36
CA GLN A 146 -36.85 -22.90 10.15
C GLN A 146 -35.44 -23.47 10.33
N PRO A 147 -34.96 -24.35 9.43
CA PRO A 147 -33.62 -24.88 9.55
C PRO A 147 -32.68 -23.67 9.50
N LYS A 148 -31.90 -23.45 10.57
CA LYS A 148 -30.85 -22.43 10.62
C LYS A 148 -29.81 -22.79 9.55
N ARG A 149 -30.05 -22.39 8.29
CA ARG A 149 -29.09 -22.57 7.22
C ARG A 149 -27.83 -21.80 7.62
N LYS A 150 -26.69 -22.48 7.64
CA LYS A 150 -25.39 -21.83 7.86
C LYS A 150 -25.27 -20.71 6.83
N ALA A 151 -25.14 -19.48 7.30
CA ALA A 151 -25.00 -18.32 6.41
C ALA A 151 -23.83 -18.59 5.46
N GLN A 152 -24.08 -18.53 4.15
CA GLN A 152 -23.00 -18.69 3.19
C GLN A 152 -22.01 -17.53 3.36
N PRO A 153 -20.69 -17.78 3.29
CA PRO A 153 -19.70 -16.73 3.41
C PRO A 153 -19.93 -15.66 2.34
N THR A 154 -20.05 -14.41 2.78
CA THR A 154 -20.13 -13.26 1.88
C THR A 154 -18.85 -13.15 1.02
N PRO A 155 -18.87 -12.47 -0.14
CA PRO A 155 -17.66 -12.28 -0.94
C PRO A 155 -16.50 -11.67 -0.12
N GLY A 156 -16.79 -10.70 0.75
CA GLY A 156 -15.81 -10.13 1.67
C GLY A 156 -15.26 -11.12 2.70
N GLU A 157 -16.06 -12.07 3.16
CA GLU A 157 -15.58 -13.15 4.05
C GLU A 157 -14.73 -14.17 3.31
N LYS A 158 -15.07 -14.51 2.06
CA LYS A 158 -14.25 -15.40 1.24
C LYS A 158 -12.87 -14.81 1.00
N LEU A 159 -12.80 -13.53 0.63
CA LEU A 159 -11.53 -12.81 0.46
C LEU A 159 -10.75 -12.74 1.77
N TYR A 160 -11.42 -12.38 2.88
CA TYR A 160 -10.78 -12.35 4.20
C TYR A 160 -10.16 -13.71 4.57
N LEU A 161 -10.91 -14.81 4.38
CA LEU A 161 -10.42 -16.16 4.67
C LEU A 161 -9.21 -16.54 3.82
N ALA A 162 -9.16 -16.10 2.55
CA ALA A 162 -8.03 -16.35 1.67
C ALA A 162 -6.76 -15.57 2.09
N ILE A 163 -6.89 -14.34 2.59
CA ILE A 163 -5.73 -13.46 2.86
C ILE A 163 -5.31 -13.40 4.34
N ARG A 164 -6.17 -13.80 5.29
CA ARG A 164 -5.96 -13.57 6.74
C ARG A 164 -4.59 -14.03 7.25
N ASP A 165 -4.07 -15.13 6.71
CA ASP A 165 -2.81 -15.73 7.18
C ASP A 165 -1.60 -14.90 6.74
N PHE A 166 -1.78 -14.05 5.72
CA PHE A 166 -0.77 -13.11 5.21
C PHE A 166 -0.94 -11.69 5.75
N LEU A 167 -1.99 -11.38 6.52
CA LEU A 167 -2.16 -10.08 7.17
C LEU A 167 -1.46 -10.09 8.53
N LEU A 168 -0.17 -9.78 8.52
CA LEU A 168 0.74 -9.94 9.66
C LEU A 168 1.31 -8.61 10.17
N TYR A 169 1.47 -7.62 9.27
CA TYR A 169 2.26 -6.43 9.55
C TYR A 169 1.44 -5.15 9.43
N ASP A 170 1.83 -4.13 10.20
CA ASP A 170 1.23 -2.80 10.18
C ASP A 170 1.35 -2.09 8.83
N TRP A 171 2.47 -2.26 8.10
CA TRP A 171 2.64 -1.68 6.76
C TRP A 171 1.59 -2.15 5.72
N GLN A 172 0.87 -3.25 6.01
CA GLN A 172 -0.19 -3.74 5.13
C GLN A 172 -1.50 -2.98 5.27
N VAL A 173 -1.69 -2.21 6.35
CA VAL A 173 -2.90 -1.43 6.59
C VAL A 173 -3.25 -0.50 5.42
N PRO A 174 -2.35 0.36 4.91
CA PRO A 174 -2.65 1.20 3.75
C PRO A 174 -2.94 0.41 2.46
N LEU A 175 -2.59 -0.88 2.40
CA LEU A 175 -2.84 -1.75 1.25
C LEU A 175 -4.21 -2.45 1.29
N ILE A 176 -4.90 -2.43 2.44
CA ILE A 176 -6.22 -3.04 2.61
C ILE A 176 -7.22 -2.62 1.52
N PRO A 177 -7.33 -1.33 1.12
CA PRO A 177 -8.20 -0.93 0.03
C PRO A 177 -7.86 -1.59 -1.31
N ALA A 178 -6.56 -1.81 -1.60
CA ALA A 178 -6.11 -2.44 -2.83
C ALA A 178 -6.40 -3.96 -2.84
N TYR A 179 -6.31 -4.62 -1.69
CA TYR A 179 -6.65 -6.05 -1.58
C TYR A 179 -8.10 -6.37 -1.96
N VAL A 180 -9.03 -5.40 -1.84
CA VAL A 180 -10.44 -5.59 -2.23
C VAL A 180 -10.60 -5.93 -3.71
N ALA A 181 -9.68 -5.47 -4.56
CA ALA A 181 -9.73 -5.74 -5.98
C ALA A 181 -9.25 -7.16 -6.35
N LEU A 182 -8.61 -7.88 -5.41
CA LEU A 182 -8.08 -9.21 -5.66
C LEU A 182 -9.17 -10.28 -5.58
N SER A 183 -9.07 -11.28 -6.47
CA SER A 183 -9.88 -12.49 -6.36
C SER A 183 -9.34 -13.41 -5.25
N PRO A 184 -10.20 -14.16 -4.53
CA PRO A 184 -9.73 -15.15 -3.57
C PRO A 184 -8.81 -16.21 -4.20
N ALA A 185 -9.04 -16.57 -5.47
CA ALA A 185 -8.21 -17.53 -6.20
C ALA A 185 -6.79 -16.99 -6.43
N THR A 186 -6.67 -15.71 -6.80
CA THR A 186 -5.37 -15.03 -6.97
C THR A 186 -4.61 -15.01 -5.65
N VAL A 187 -5.26 -14.68 -4.53
CA VAL A 187 -4.61 -14.65 -3.21
C VAL A 187 -4.10 -16.03 -2.81
N VAL A 188 -4.93 -17.08 -2.98
CA VAL A 188 -4.54 -18.46 -2.65
C VAL A 188 -3.40 -18.93 -3.56
N GLY A 189 -3.45 -18.61 -4.86
CA GLY A 189 -2.40 -18.97 -5.81
C GLY A 189 -1.06 -18.26 -5.55
N LEU A 190 -1.08 -17.01 -5.08
CA LEU A 190 0.14 -16.29 -4.70
C LEU A 190 0.72 -16.77 -3.36
N GLY A 191 -0.15 -17.15 -2.42
CA GLY A 191 0.26 -17.58 -1.09
C GLY A 191 1.18 -16.54 -0.42
N PRO A 192 2.34 -16.94 0.14
CA PRO A 192 3.26 -16.02 0.81
C PRO A 192 3.81 -14.88 -0.07
N ARG A 193 3.85 -15.06 -1.40
CA ARG A 193 4.37 -14.04 -2.34
C ARG A 193 3.55 -12.76 -2.32
N ILE A 194 2.32 -12.78 -1.81
CA ILE A 194 1.52 -11.57 -1.64
C ILE A 194 2.22 -10.51 -0.75
N LEU A 195 3.11 -10.94 0.14
CA LEU A 195 3.90 -10.08 1.03
C LEU A 195 5.00 -9.28 0.29
N GLU A 196 5.37 -9.69 -0.92
CA GLU A 196 6.34 -8.97 -1.77
C GLU A 196 5.73 -7.69 -2.35
N PHE A 197 4.39 -7.63 -2.46
CA PHE A 197 3.68 -6.49 -3.04
C PHE A 197 3.37 -5.44 -1.98
N ARG A 198 4.34 -4.54 -1.76
CA ARG A 198 4.21 -3.39 -0.84
C ARG A 198 3.65 -2.11 -1.47
N ASP A 199 3.29 -2.17 -2.76
CA ASP A 199 2.79 -1.04 -3.52
C ASP A 199 1.33 -1.27 -3.93
N PRO A 200 0.40 -0.36 -3.57
CA PRO A 200 -1.02 -0.49 -3.93
C PRO A 200 -1.23 -0.57 -5.45
N LEU A 201 -0.39 0.08 -6.27
CA LEU A 201 -0.51 -0.01 -7.73
C LEU A 201 -0.16 -1.41 -8.24
N LYS A 202 0.86 -2.08 -7.66
CA LYS A 202 1.17 -3.47 -8.04
C LYS A 202 0.02 -4.40 -7.70
N LEU A 203 -0.62 -4.20 -6.53
CA LEU A 203 -1.79 -4.97 -6.13
C LEU A 203 -3.00 -4.71 -7.05
N GLN A 204 -3.20 -3.48 -7.51
CA GLN A 204 -4.25 -3.18 -8.49
C GLN A 204 -4.00 -3.86 -9.84
N LEU A 205 -2.74 -3.98 -10.28
CA LEU A 205 -2.41 -4.74 -11.49
C LEU A 205 -2.74 -6.23 -11.34
N LEU A 206 -2.56 -6.79 -10.15
CA LEU A 206 -2.92 -8.18 -9.85
C LEU A 206 -4.43 -8.43 -9.80
N ALA A 207 -5.25 -7.38 -9.78
CA ALA A 207 -6.70 -7.51 -9.90
C ALA A 207 -7.14 -7.90 -11.32
N ASP A 208 -6.31 -7.65 -12.33
CA ASP A 208 -6.54 -8.18 -13.68
C ASP A 208 -6.29 -9.69 -13.66
N GLU A 209 -7.32 -10.47 -13.99
CA GLU A 209 -7.29 -11.93 -13.95
C GLU A 209 -6.16 -12.51 -14.80
N ASN A 210 -5.84 -11.89 -15.94
CA ASN A 210 -4.78 -12.37 -16.83
C ASN A 210 -3.40 -12.19 -16.19
N ILE A 211 -3.19 -11.05 -15.53
CA ILE A 211 -1.93 -10.71 -14.83
C ILE A 211 -1.78 -11.60 -13.60
N GLY A 212 -2.86 -11.77 -12.83
CA GLY A 212 -2.90 -12.66 -11.68
C GLY A 212 -2.58 -14.11 -12.05
N HIS A 213 -3.22 -14.64 -13.10
CA HIS A 213 -2.98 -16.01 -13.57
C HIS A 213 -1.54 -16.21 -14.06
N ALA A 214 -1.01 -15.28 -14.86
CA ALA A 214 0.37 -15.34 -15.33
C ALA A 214 1.37 -15.40 -14.17
N LEU A 215 1.15 -14.63 -13.11
CA LEU A 215 2.04 -14.62 -11.96
C LEU A 215 1.96 -15.89 -11.11
N VAL A 216 0.77 -16.48 -11.00
CA VAL A 216 0.56 -17.80 -10.39
C VAL A 216 1.28 -18.89 -11.18
N GLU A 217 1.31 -18.80 -12.51
CA GLU A 217 2.13 -19.66 -13.39
C GLU A 217 3.64 -19.35 -13.33
N GLY A 218 4.07 -18.39 -12.53
CA GLY A 218 5.49 -18.00 -12.42
C GLY A 218 5.98 -17.04 -13.51
N LYS A 219 5.12 -16.62 -14.45
CA LYS A 219 5.46 -15.60 -15.45
C LYS A 219 5.33 -14.22 -14.80
N THR A 220 6.41 -13.43 -14.78
CA THR A 220 6.34 -12.06 -14.25
C THR A 220 5.81 -11.10 -15.31
N PRO A 221 4.63 -10.50 -15.11
CA PRO A 221 4.05 -9.53 -16.04
C PRO A 221 4.97 -8.33 -16.24
N LEU A 222 4.90 -7.70 -17.42
CA LEU A 222 5.79 -6.60 -17.80
C LEU A 222 5.81 -5.49 -16.76
N LEU A 223 4.65 -4.98 -16.33
CA LEU A 223 4.55 -3.87 -15.36
C LEU A 223 4.97 -4.23 -13.93
N LEU A 224 5.20 -5.51 -13.63
CA LEU A 224 5.71 -5.98 -12.34
C LEU A 224 7.20 -6.32 -12.39
N SER A 225 7.85 -6.07 -13.53
CA SER A 225 9.25 -6.41 -13.76
C SER A 225 10.19 -5.25 -13.44
N ASP A 226 11.47 -5.59 -13.31
CA ASP A 226 12.59 -4.64 -13.28
C ASP A 226 12.77 -3.96 -14.65
N ALA A 227 13.24 -2.71 -14.65
CA ALA A 227 13.51 -1.93 -15.85
C ALA A 227 14.56 -2.58 -16.77
N GLY A 228 15.44 -3.42 -16.24
CA GLY A 228 16.42 -4.20 -16.99
C GLY A 228 15.78 -5.07 -18.07
N LYS A 229 14.50 -5.49 -17.92
CA LYS A 229 13.79 -6.23 -18.98
C LYS A 229 13.58 -5.41 -20.25
N MET A 230 13.51 -4.08 -20.14
CA MET A 230 13.38 -3.17 -21.27
C MET A 230 14.72 -2.85 -21.93
N ILE A 231 15.85 -3.28 -21.37
CA ILE A 231 17.16 -2.93 -21.89
C ILE A 231 17.63 -4.05 -22.80
N ASN A 232 17.93 -3.70 -24.03
CA ASN A 232 18.52 -4.59 -25.01
C ASN A 232 19.94 -4.10 -25.35
N SER A 233 20.93 -4.94 -25.04
CA SER A 233 22.36 -4.65 -25.16
C SER A 233 22.76 -3.43 -24.32
N ASP A 234 22.63 -2.22 -24.88
CA ASP A 234 23.02 -0.96 -24.24
C ASP A 234 21.96 0.16 -24.38
N ASN A 235 20.82 -0.12 -25.02
CA ASN A 235 19.74 0.85 -25.24
C ASN A 235 18.40 0.31 -24.72
N ILE A 236 17.41 1.21 -24.60
CA ILE A 236 16.05 0.80 -24.25
C ILE A 236 15.34 0.29 -25.51
N ASP A 237 14.72 -0.89 -25.42
CA ASP A 237 13.83 -1.43 -26.46
C ASP A 237 12.61 -0.51 -26.63
N ALA A 238 12.53 0.16 -27.79
CA ALA A 238 11.48 1.12 -28.10
C ALA A 238 10.07 0.48 -28.14
N GLU A 239 9.95 -0.76 -28.61
CA GLU A 239 8.67 -1.47 -28.68
C GLU A 239 8.21 -1.87 -27.27
N MET A 240 9.13 -2.35 -26.43
CA MET A 240 8.81 -2.66 -25.04
C MET A 240 8.45 -1.39 -24.26
N LEU A 241 9.22 -0.31 -24.44
CA LEU A 241 8.94 1.01 -23.86
C LEU A 241 7.54 1.49 -24.28
N TRP A 242 7.21 1.40 -25.58
CA TRP A 242 5.89 1.76 -26.08
C TRP A 242 4.77 0.92 -25.43
N SER A 243 4.97 -0.39 -25.29
CA SER A 243 4.02 -1.27 -24.60
C SER A 243 3.79 -0.86 -23.14
N VAL A 244 4.86 -0.51 -22.42
CA VAL A 244 4.76 0.02 -21.04
C VAL A 244 3.98 1.33 -21.02
N CYS A 245 4.26 2.25 -21.95
CA CYS A 245 3.55 3.53 -22.04
C CYS A 245 2.05 3.35 -22.20
N GLN A 246 1.64 2.43 -23.08
CA GLN A 246 0.23 2.11 -23.32
C GLN A 246 -0.43 1.52 -22.07
N LYS A 247 0.21 0.54 -21.42
CA LYS A 247 -0.33 -0.13 -20.23
C LYS A 247 -0.40 0.81 -19.01
N MET A 248 0.55 1.72 -18.87
CA MET A 248 0.55 2.75 -17.83
C MET A 248 -0.39 3.93 -18.12
N ARG A 249 -0.97 4.00 -19.33
CA ARG A 249 -1.79 5.12 -19.81
C ARG A 249 -1.08 6.48 -19.70
N LEU A 250 0.21 6.53 -20.05
CA LEU A 250 1.02 7.76 -19.90
C LEU A 250 0.45 8.97 -20.65
N GLY A 251 -0.30 8.76 -21.75
CA GLY A 251 -0.97 9.85 -22.47
C GLY A 251 -1.91 10.69 -21.59
N ALA A 252 -2.54 10.08 -20.57
CA ALA A 252 -3.38 10.82 -19.63
C ALA A 252 -2.55 11.66 -18.63
N LEU A 253 -1.35 11.19 -18.28
CA LEU A 253 -0.44 11.89 -17.35
C LEU A 253 0.28 13.07 -18.00
N PHE A 254 0.46 13.03 -19.32
CA PHE A 254 1.10 14.07 -20.11
C PHE A 254 0.10 14.62 -21.13
N PRO A 255 -0.86 15.46 -20.70
CA PRO A 255 -1.96 15.93 -21.56
C PRO A 255 -1.48 16.74 -22.78
N ASN A 256 -0.27 17.30 -22.70
CA ASN A 256 0.36 18.03 -23.81
C ASN A 256 0.89 17.10 -24.90
N PHE A 257 0.95 15.79 -24.67
CA PHE A 257 1.50 14.83 -25.62
C PHE A 257 0.36 14.13 -26.35
N ASN A 258 0.14 14.52 -27.61
CA ASN A 258 -0.70 13.74 -28.51
C ASN A 258 -0.01 12.41 -28.87
N ALA A 259 -0.71 11.51 -29.57
CA ALA A 259 -0.17 10.19 -29.93
C ALA A 259 1.15 10.27 -30.73
N THR A 260 1.29 11.29 -31.59
CA THR A 260 2.50 11.52 -32.39
C THR A 260 3.68 11.99 -31.52
N GLU A 261 3.44 12.95 -30.63
CA GLU A 261 4.44 13.42 -29.66
C GLU A 261 4.84 12.31 -28.69
N MET A 262 3.89 11.46 -28.28
CA MET A 262 4.22 10.31 -27.44
C MET A 262 5.17 9.34 -28.14
N ARG A 263 4.98 9.06 -29.44
CA ARG A 263 5.92 8.23 -30.22
C ARG A 263 7.28 8.91 -30.39
N LYS A 264 7.32 10.22 -30.60
CA LYS A 264 8.59 10.97 -30.65
C LYS A 264 9.33 10.90 -29.32
N ALA A 265 8.61 11.06 -28.20
CA ALA A 265 9.16 10.93 -26.86
C ALA A 265 9.75 9.52 -26.66
N VAL A 266 9.03 8.47 -27.06
CA VAL A 266 9.50 7.07 -26.99
C VAL A 266 10.78 6.89 -27.78
N ALA A 267 10.84 7.36 -29.03
CA ALA A 267 12.05 7.25 -29.85
C ALA A 267 13.25 7.99 -29.24
N MET A 268 13.01 9.19 -28.70
CA MET A 268 14.03 9.99 -28.03
C MET A 268 14.51 9.37 -26.71
N ILE A 269 13.59 8.83 -25.91
CA ILE A 269 13.91 8.13 -24.65
C ILE A 269 14.60 6.80 -24.95
N ALA A 270 14.22 6.08 -26.00
CA ALA A 270 14.88 4.85 -26.42
C ALA A 270 16.37 5.07 -26.76
N ALA A 271 16.69 6.25 -27.30
CA ALA A 271 18.05 6.71 -27.60
C ALA A 271 18.79 7.32 -26.38
N THR A 272 18.36 7.03 -25.15
CA THR A 272 19.06 7.44 -23.93
C THR A 272 20.42 6.75 -23.86
N SER A 273 21.47 7.51 -23.55
CA SER A 273 22.85 7.01 -23.54
C SER A 273 23.05 5.87 -22.53
N PRO A 274 23.96 4.91 -22.85
CA PRO A 274 24.29 3.83 -21.92
C PRO A 274 24.86 4.34 -20.58
N VAL A 275 25.53 5.51 -20.60
CA VAL A 275 26.04 6.17 -19.38
C VAL A 275 24.88 6.59 -18.47
N ALA A 276 23.83 7.18 -19.03
CA ALA A 276 22.61 7.52 -18.27
C ALA A 276 21.92 6.27 -17.72
N LEU A 277 21.78 5.22 -18.54
CA LEU A 277 21.15 3.97 -18.11
C LEU A 277 21.92 3.34 -16.94
N LYS A 278 23.26 3.26 -17.03
CA LYS A 278 24.12 2.74 -15.95
C LYS A 278 24.01 3.54 -14.65
N ALA A 279 23.78 4.85 -14.73
CA ALA A 279 23.60 5.69 -13.55
C ALA A 279 22.21 5.56 -12.92
N PHE A 280 21.15 5.44 -13.73
CA PHE A 280 19.77 5.43 -13.23
C PHE A 280 19.25 4.05 -12.84
N LEU A 281 19.68 2.96 -13.49
CA LEU A 281 19.18 1.62 -13.19
C LEU A 281 19.39 1.19 -11.74
N PRO A 282 20.55 1.42 -11.09
CA PRO A 282 20.73 1.04 -9.69
C PRO A 282 19.85 1.82 -8.71
N VAL A 283 19.24 2.92 -9.15
CA VAL A 283 18.45 3.83 -8.31
C VAL A 283 16.95 3.67 -8.55
N LEU A 284 16.55 3.51 -9.80
CA LEU A 284 15.15 3.51 -10.25
C LEU A 284 14.75 2.24 -11.00
N GLY A 285 15.70 1.33 -11.25
CA GLY A 285 15.51 0.14 -12.08
C GLY A 285 14.68 -0.95 -11.42
N ASP A 286 14.54 -0.93 -10.09
CA ASP A 286 13.75 -1.90 -9.30
C ASP A 286 12.30 -2.04 -9.77
N ASP A 287 11.79 -1.01 -10.47
CA ASP A 287 10.47 -0.98 -11.04
C ASP A 287 10.48 -0.29 -12.41
N ILE A 288 10.14 -1.06 -13.43
CA ILE A 288 9.98 -0.60 -14.81
C ILE A 288 9.08 0.65 -14.92
N ARG A 289 8.07 0.79 -14.04
CA ARG A 289 7.12 1.91 -14.04
C ARG A 289 7.77 3.18 -13.53
N LYS A 290 8.53 3.09 -12.43
CA LYS A 290 9.26 4.22 -11.85
C LYS A 290 10.30 4.73 -12.84
N PHE A 291 11.07 3.81 -13.42
CA PHE A 291 12.09 4.12 -14.42
C PHE A 291 11.48 4.81 -15.65
N THR A 292 10.41 4.23 -16.21
CA THR A 292 9.72 4.81 -17.37
C THR A 292 9.16 6.19 -17.03
N LEU A 293 8.44 6.33 -15.91
CA LEU A 293 7.84 7.59 -15.50
C LEU A 293 8.90 8.68 -15.28
N TYR A 294 10.06 8.33 -14.71
CA TYR A 294 11.17 9.24 -14.54
C TYR A 294 11.72 9.78 -15.87
N LEU A 295 11.94 8.90 -16.84
CA LEU A 295 12.45 9.30 -18.16
C LEU A 295 11.45 10.18 -18.92
N PHE A 296 10.16 9.83 -18.89
CA PHE A 296 9.11 10.65 -19.52
C PHE A 296 8.93 12.00 -18.84
N THR A 297 8.97 12.04 -17.51
CA THR A 297 8.88 13.30 -16.76
C THR A 297 10.09 14.19 -17.05
N THR A 298 11.29 13.59 -17.14
CA THR A 298 12.51 14.31 -17.52
C THR A 298 12.40 14.86 -18.94
N TYR A 299 11.92 14.07 -19.90
CA TYR A 299 11.67 14.51 -21.27
C TYR A 299 10.65 15.67 -21.33
N ALA A 300 9.56 15.57 -20.58
CA ALA A 300 8.54 16.62 -20.53
C ALA A 300 9.06 17.92 -19.90
N CYS A 301 9.86 17.83 -18.83
CA CYS A 301 10.42 19.01 -18.16
C CYS A 301 11.53 19.69 -18.97
N PHE A 302 12.40 18.91 -19.61
CA PHE A 302 13.55 19.45 -20.35
C PHE A 302 13.19 19.85 -21.78
N GLY A 303 12.16 19.21 -22.36
CA GLY A 303 11.89 19.26 -23.79
C GLY A 303 12.91 18.46 -24.60
N PRO A 304 12.65 18.28 -25.91
CA PRO A 304 13.41 17.37 -26.77
C PRO A 304 14.89 17.75 -26.91
N THR A 305 15.18 19.04 -27.04
CA THR A 305 16.55 19.54 -27.26
C THR A 305 17.43 19.34 -26.03
N ARG A 306 16.98 19.80 -24.86
CA ARG A 306 17.75 19.66 -23.60
C ARG A 306 17.80 18.20 -23.15
N TYR A 307 16.74 17.42 -23.36
CA TYR A 307 16.79 15.97 -23.11
C TYR A 307 17.90 15.29 -23.94
N ARG A 308 17.98 15.58 -25.24
CA ARG A 308 19.04 15.04 -26.11
C ARG A 308 20.44 15.45 -25.64
N GLN A 309 20.60 16.69 -25.22
CA GLN A 309 21.88 17.22 -24.73
C GLN A 309 22.31 16.55 -23.41
N VAL A 310 21.39 16.34 -22.47
CA VAL A 310 21.71 15.81 -21.15
C VAL A 310 21.80 14.28 -21.17
N LEU A 311 20.85 13.61 -21.81
CA LEU A 311 20.65 12.16 -21.72
C LEU A 311 20.90 11.41 -23.03
N GLY A 312 21.02 12.09 -24.18
CA GLY A 312 21.26 11.46 -25.49
C GLY A 312 22.72 11.06 -25.71
N ALA A 313 23.11 10.80 -26.97
CA ALA A 313 24.44 10.27 -27.33
C ALA A 313 25.63 11.11 -26.83
N HIS A 314 25.47 12.44 -26.76
CA HIS A 314 26.48 13.38 -26.24
C HIS A 314 26.18 13.81 -24.80
N ALA A 315 25.73 12.85 -23.99
CA ALA A 315 25.30 13.08 -22.62
C ALA A 315 26.34 13.81 -21.77
N GLN A 316 25.86 14.74 -20.95
CA GLN A 316 26.65 15.43 -19.95
C GLN A 316 26.75 14.55 -18.69
N GLY A 317 27.78 13.70 -18.62
CA GLY A 317 27.93 12.70 -17.54
C GLY A 317 27.81 13.26 -16.13
N TRP A 318 28.37 14.45 -15.87
CA TRP A 318 28.28 15.10 -14.56
C TRP A 318 26.83 15.48 -14.16
N VAL A 319 25.99 15.85 -15.14
CA VAL A 319 24.57 16.14 -14.90
C VAL A 319 23.82 14.86 -14.57
N ILE A 320 24.09 13.79 -15.32
CA ILE A 320 23.51 12.45 -15.08
C ILE A 320 23.84 11.98 -13.66
N GLU A 321 25.12 12.07 -13.27
CA GLU A 321 25.56 11.67 -11.94
C GLU A 321 24.90 12.50 -10.84
N ALA A 322 24.78 13.82 -11.02
CA ALA A 322 24.08 14.69 -10.09
C ALA A 322 22.60 14.30 -9.95
N MET A 323 21.92 14.03 -11.08
CA MET A 323 20.53 13.58 -11.11
C MET A 323 20.36 12.21 -10.42
N ALA A 324 21.21 11.23 -10.72
CA ALA A 324 21.16 9.90 -10.11
C ALA A 324 21.46 9.93 -8.61
N LYS A 325 22.47 10.70 -8.20
CA LYS A 325 22.82 10.92 -6.79
C LYS A 325 21.67 11.59 -6.03
N ARG A 326 20.95 12.50 -6.67
CA ARG A 326 19.75 13.13 -6.10
C ARG A 326 18.62 12.13 -5.96
N ALA A 327 18.26 11.44 -7.04
CA ALA A 327 17.20 10.42 -7.02
C ALA A 327 17.44 9.35 -5.93
N LYS A 328 18.70 9.02 -5.62
CA LYS A 328 19.07 8.09 -4.55
C LYS A 328 18.85 8.64 -3.13
N ARG A 329 18.89 9.96 -2.93
CA ARG A 329 18.73 10.63 -1.63
C ARG A 329 17.28 10.95 -1.30
N GLU A 330 16.47 11.13 -2.33
CA GLU A 330 15.06 11.50 -2.22
C GLU A 330 14.20 10.30 -1.76
N PRO A 331 13.00 10.53 -1.20
CA PRO A 331 12.13 9.45 -0.73
C PRO A 331 11.73 8.51 -1.88
N ALA A 332 11.51 7.23 -1.56
CA ALA A 332 11.09 6.25 -2.56
C ALA A 332 9.78 6.68 -3.24
N LEU A 333 9.73 6.58 -4.58
CA LEU A 333 8.52 6.83 -5.35
C LEU A 333 7.42 5.86 -4.92
N SER A 334 6.30 6.42 -4.47
CA SER A 334 5.14 5.69 -3.97
C SER A 334 3.86 6.45 -4.32
N GLY A 335 2.72 5.77 -4.21
CA GLY A 335 1.42 6.36 -4.52
C GLY A 335 0.98 6.14 -5.97
N THR A 336 0.11 7.01 -6.48
CA THR A 336 -0.40 6.95 -7.86
C THR A 336 0.66 7.39 -8.88
N HIS A 337 0.45 7.11 -10.16
CA HIS A 337 1.35 7.62 -11.21
C HIS A 337 1.40 9.17 -11.23
N GLU A 338 0.33 9.85 -10.85
CA GLU A 338 0.27 11.32 -10.76
C GLU A 338 1.11 11.83 -9.59
N GLU A 339 1.00 11.21 -8.42
CA GLU A 339 1.78 11.55 -7.22
C GLU A 339 3.28 11.30 -7.46
N MET A 340 3.62 10.17 -8.08
CA MET A 340 5.00 9.87 -8.46
C MET A 340 5.54 10.89 -9.48
N LYS A 341 4.74 11.26 -10.50
CA LYS A 341 5.12 12.30 -11.47
C LYS A 341 5.40 13.64 -10.80
N ALA A 342 4.49 14.11 -9.93
CA ALA A 342 4.66 15.38 -9.20
C ALA A 342 5.92 15.36 -8.30
N THR A 343 6.20 14.21 -7.68
CA THR A 343 7.42 14.01 -6.89
C THR A 343 8.67 14.12 -7.78
N ILE A 344 8.68 13.46 -8.93
CA ILE A 344 9.79 13.53 -9.90
C ILE A 344 9.97 14.96 -10.43
N GLU A 345 8.89 15.68 -10.76
CA GLU A 345 8.95 17.08 -11.20
C GLU A 345 9.62 17.97 -10.13
N THR A 346 9.32 17.73 -8.85
CA THR A 346 9.97 18.44 -7.74
C THR A 346 11.47 18.15 -7.68
N TRP A 347 11.88 16.90 -7.88
CA TRP A 347 13.30 16.51 -7.95
C TRP A 347 14.01 17.16 -9.13
N LEU A 348 13.36 17.20 -10.29
CA LEU A 348 13.93 17.77 -11.51
C LEU A 348 14.04 19.29 -11.43
N ASN A 349 13.01 20.00 -10.95
CA ASN A 349 13.05 21.46 -10.81
C ASN A 349 14.17 21.90 -9.87
N SER A 350 14.33 21.18 -8.76
CA SER A 350 15.39 21.45 -7.80
C SER A 350 16.78 21.03 -8.30
N ALA A 351 16.89 19.99 -9.14
CA ALA A 351 18.13 19.64 -9.81
C ALA A 351 18.52 20.69 -10.85
N VAL A 352 17.60 21.12 -11.71
CA VAL A 352 17.82 22.17 -12.72
C VAL A 352 18.26 23.47 -12.08
N ALA A 353 17.60 23.91 -11.01
CA ALA A 353 17.99 25.11 -10.28
C ALA A 353 19.43 25.03 -9.74
N ALA A 354 19.85 23.86 -9.25
CA ALA A 354 21.21 23.65 -8.77
C ALA A 354 22.25 23.65 -9.91
N LEU A 355 21.88 23.09 -11.07
CA LEU A 355 22.75 23.09 -12.27
C LEU A 355 22.92 24.51 -12.82
N ASP A 356 21.82 25.25 -12.94
CA ASP A 356 21.84 26.62 -13.46
C ASP A 356 22.64 27.55 -12.52
N GLN A 357 22.61 27.32 -11.20
CA GLN A 357 23.47 28.04 -10.25
C GLN A 357 24.95 27.66 -10.43
N SER A 358 25.26 26.36 -10.56
CA SER A 358 26.63 25.91 -10.79
C SER A 358 27.23 26.44 -12.09
N ASP A 359 26.42 26.60 -13.15
CA ASP A 359 26.87 27.16 -14.42
C ASP A 359 27.16 28.66 -14.29
N LYS A 360 26.34 29.41 -13.52
CA LYS A 360 26.61 30.81 -13.18
C LYS A 360 27.90 30.95 -12.38
N ASP A 361 28.08 30.14 -11.33
CA ASP A 361 29.27 30.17 -10.48
C ASP A 361 30.54 29.85 -11.30
N ARG A 362 30.47 28.91 -12.25
CA ARG A 362 31.58 28.60 -13.18
C ARG A 362 31.86 29.75 -14.13
N ALA A 363 30.83 30.38 -14.69
CA ALA A 363 30.99 31.52 -15.60
C ALA A 363 31.62 32.73 -14.88
N GLU A 364 31.21 33.00 -13.64
CA GLU A 364 31.79 34.05 -12.79
C GLU A 364 33.26 33.76 -12.43
N ALA A 365 33.60 32.50 -12.11
CA ALA A 365 34.97 32.10 -11.86
C ALA A 365 35.87 32.32 -13.10
N TYR A 366 35.42 31.98 -14.30
CA TYR A 366 36.17 32.26 -15.54
C TYR A 366 36.34 33.76 -15.81
N GLN A 367 35.29 34.56 -15.62
CA GLN A 367 35.38 36.02 -15.75
C GLN A 367 36.36 36.63 -14.74
N SER A 368 36.46 36.07 -13.54
CA SER A 368 37.42 36.52 -12.53
C SER A 368 38.87 36.22 -12.91
N LEU A 369 39.12 35.09 -13.60
CA LEU A 369 40.44 34.70 -14.09
C LEU A 369 40.90 35.58 -15.26
N ASP A 370 39.99 35.99 -16.14
CA ASP A 370 40.30 36.89 -17.27
C ASP A 370 40.58 38.33 -16.84
N ARG A 371 40.15 38.75 -15.65
CA ARG A 371 40.48 40.08 -15.08
C ARG A 371 41.87 40.15 -14.43
N VAL A 372 42.54 39.01 -14.25
CA VAL A 372 43.87 38.91 -13.60
C VAL A 372 45.00 38.80 -14.65
N LYS A 373 44.66 38.77 -15.94
CA LYS A 373 45.60 38.95 -17.06
C LYS A 373 45.54 40.39 -17.57
#